data_AF-X1GTR1-F1
#
_entry.id   AF-X1GTR1-F1
#
_cell.length_a   1.000
_cell.length_b   1.000
_cell.length_c   1.000
_cell.angle_alpha   90.00
_cell.angle_beta   90.00
_cell.angle_gamma   90.00
#
_symmetry.space_group_name_H-M   'P 1'
#
loop_
_entity.id
_entity.type
_entity.pdbx_description
1 polymer ?
#
loop_
_entity_poly.entity_id
_entity_poly.type
_entity_poly.pdbx_seq_one_letter_code
_entity_poly.pdbx_strand_id
1 'polypeptide(L)' 'MSEIKINWKGHVKKYQNAMNELNLDFCVLTRVKSITYLTGAFVPWRSAIFLPKEGAGEPIL' A
#
# COMPACT_ATOMS: atom_id res chain seq x y z
N MET A 1 -14.88 21.64 15.03
CA MET A 1 -13.95 21.24 13.97
C MET A 1 -14.16 19.77 13.68
N SER A 2 -14.38 19.38 12.43
CA SER A 2 -14.40 17.97 12.04
C SER A 2 -12.97 17.42 12.04
N GLU A 3 -12.80 16.21 12.57
CA GLU A 3 -11.50 15.54 12.65
C GLU A 3 -11.12 14.99 11.27
N ILE A 4 -9.99 15.40 10.70
CA ILE A 4 -9.49 14.85 9.43
C ILE A 4 -8.74 13.55 9.74
N LYS A 5 -9.30 12.42 9.31
CA LYS A 5 -8.67 11.09 9.46
C LYS A 5 -8.22 10.57 8.11
N ILE A 6 -6.94 10.20 8.00
CA ILE A 6 -6.41 9.55 6.79
C ILE A 6 -6.92 8.11 6.75
N ASN A 7 -7.50 7.71 5.62
CA ASN A 7 -8.03 6.37 5.41
C ASN A 7 -6.95 5.41 4.89
N TRP A 8 -6.05 4.99 5.77
CA TRP A 8 -4.98 4.05 5.44
C TRP A 8 -5.50 2.69 4.94
N LYS A 9 -6.56 2.17 5.57
CA LYS A 9 -7.21 0.92 5.14
C LYS A 9 -7.74 1.01 3.70
N GLY A 10 -8.32 2.16 3.34
CA GLY A 10 -8.79 2.43 1.98
C GLY A 10 -7.67 2.45 0.95
N HIS A 11 -6.48 2.92 1.32
CA HIS A 11 -5.32 2.92 0.42
C HIS A 11 -4.84 1.50 0.12
N VAL A 12 -4.73 0.65 1.14
CA VAL A 12 -4.37 -0.78 0.97
C VAL A 12 -5.43 -1.49 0.12
N LYS A 13 -6.71 -1.31 0.46
CA LYS A 13 -7.82 -1.94 -0.26
C LYS A 13 -7.88 -1.55 -1.73
N LYS A 14 -7.54 -0.29 -2.06
CA LYS A 14 -7.44 0.16 -3.46
C LYS A 14 -6.42 -0.64 -4.27
N TYR A 15 -5.24 -0.91 -3.69
CA TYR A 15 -4.22 -1.71 -4.36
C TYR A 15 -4.63 -3.19 -4.45
N GLN A 16 -5.21 -3.75 -3.38
CA GLN A 16 -5.69 -5.14 -3.38
C GLN A 16 -6.79 -5.36 -4.42
N ASN A 17 -7.73 -4.41 -4.60
CA ASN A 17 -8.73 -4.48 -5.67
C ASN A 17 -8.08 -4.50 -7.06
N ALA A 18 -7.11 -3.61 -7.32
CA ALA A 18 -6.40 -3.60 -8.59
C ALA A 18 -5.60 -4.89 -8.82
N MET A 19 -5.01 -5.47 -7.77
CA MET A 19 -4.35 -6.78 -7.84
C MET A 19 -5.34 -7.89 -8.18
N ASN A 20 -6.55 -7.88 -7.60
CA ASN A 20 -7.61 -8.85 -7.91
C ASN A 20 -8.06 -8.74 -9.37
N GLU A 21 -8.25 -7.52 -9.88
CA GLU A 21 -8.61 -7.27 -11.29
C GLU A 21 -7.54 -7.78 -12.27
N LEU A 22 -6.26 -7.72 -11.87
CA LEU A 22 -5.12 -8.17 -12.66
C LEU A 22 -4.71 -9.62 -12.39
N ASN A 23 -5.44 -10.34 -11.52
CA ASN A 23 -5.12 -11.70 -11.08
C ASN A 23 -3.68 -11.86 -10.54
N LEU A 24 -3.28 -10.95 -9.64
CA LEU A 24 -1.96 -10.92 -9.01
C LEU A 24 -2.02 -11.41 -7.55
N ASP A 25 -1.05 -12.25 -7.16
CA ASP A 25 -0.95 -12.72 -5.77
C ASP A 25 -0.25 -11.73 -4.84
N PHE A 26 0.63 -10.88 -5.36
CA PHE A 26 1.33 -9.83 -4.62
C PHE A 26 1.81 -8.72 -5.56
N CYS A 27 2.20 -7.58 -5.00
CA CYS A 27 3.00 -6.60 -5.73
C CYS A 27 4.12 -6.01 -4.86
N VAL A 28 5.16 -5.51 -5.52
CA VAL A 28 6.29 -4.84 -4.89
C VAL A 28 6.35 -3.38 -5.34
N LEU A 29 6.33 -2.46 -4.38
CA LEU A 29 6.22 -1.03 -4.64
C LEU A 29 7.51 -0.33 -4.28
N THR A 30 8.24 0.14 -5.28
CA THR A 30 9.60 0.70 -5.13
C THR A 30 9.67 2.21 -5.33
N ARG A 31 8.59 2.83 -5.83
CA ARG A 31 8.53 4.28 -6.05
C ARG A 31 8.17 4.98 -4.74
N VAL A 32 8.91 6.05 -4.40
CA VAL A 32 8.66 6.88 -3.20
C VAL A 32 7.19 7.27 -3.09
N LYS A 33 6.55 7.70 -4.20
CA LYS A 33 5.12 8.03 -4.22
C LYS A 33 4.22 6.88 -3.76
N SER A 34 4.49 5.65 -4.19
CA SER A 34 3.71 4.46 -3.81
C SER A 34 3.94 4.10 -2.34
N ILE A 35 5.19 4.20 -1.89
CA ILE A 35 5.58 3.94 -0.50
C ILE A 35 4.88 4.92 0.44
N THR A 36 5.00 6.23 0.18
CA THR A 36 4.38 7.28 0.98
C THR A 36 2.85 7.21 0.94
N TYR A 37 2.25 6.83 -0.19
CA TYR A 37 0.81 6.67 -0.28
C TYR A 37 0.28 5.56 0.65
N LEU A 38 0.96 4.42 0.71
CA LEU A 38 0.52 3.27 1.51
C LEU A 38 0.85 3.42 3.00
N THR A 39 2.01 3.97 3.33
CA THR A 39 2.54 3.97 4.71
C THR A 39 2.42 5.33 5.40
N GLY A 40 2.26 6.41 4.64
CA GLY A 40 2.46 7.77 5.15
C GLY A 40 3.94 8.12 5.41
N ALA A 41 4.87 7.18 5.26
CA ALA A 41 6.28 7.39 5.50
C ALA A 41 6.95 8.05 4.29
N PHE A 42 7.75 9.08 4.56
CA PHE A 42 8.69 9.61 3.59
C PHE A 42 10.00 8.82 3.70
N VAL A 43 10.29 8.03 2.67
CA VAL A 43 11.46 7.13 2.65
C VAL A 43 12.34 7.50 1.45
N PRO A 44 13.33 8.40 1.63
CA PRO A 44 14.14 8.93 0.54
C PRO A 44 15.28 8.00 0.08
N TRP A 45 15.49 6.87 0.76
CA TRP A 45 16.45 5.83 0.36
C TRP A 45 15.79 4.68 -0.37
N ARG A 46 16.59 3.84 -1.03
CA ARG A 46 16.13 2.67 -1.78
C ARG A 46 15.35 1.73 -0.85
N SER A 47 14.05 1.63 -1.09
CA SER A 47 13.10 0.90 -0.26
C SER A 47 12.04 0.24 -1.14
N ALA A 48 11.35 -0.76 -0.59
CA ALA A 48 10.29 -1.44 -1.31
C ALA A 48 9.23 -1.93 -0.33
N ILE A 49 7.95 -1.73 -0.64
CA ILE A 49 6.88 -2.38 0.10
C ILE A 49 6.51 -3.67 -0.60
N PHE A 50 6.51 -4.78 0.13
CA PHE A 50 5.82 -6.00 -0.25
C PHE A 50 4.35 -5.90 0.17
N LEU A 51 3.45 -5.96 -0.79
CA LEU A 51 2.01 -5.98 -0.56
C LEU A 51 1.43 -7.34 -0.99
N PRO A 52 1.01 -8.18 -0.03
CA PRO A 52 0.31 -9.42 -0.33
C PRO A 52 -1.15 -9.17 -0.75
N LYS A 53 -1.76 -10.16 -1.40
CA LYS A 53 -3.20 -10.17 -1.65
C LYS A 53 -4.01 -10.08 -0.35
N GLU A 54 -5.27 -9.65 -0.48
CA GLU A 54 -6.19 -9.56 0.65
C GLU A 54 -6.31 -10.92 1.37
N GLY A 55 -6.17 -10.90 2.70
CA GLY A 55 -6.22 -12.10 3.55
C GLY A 55 -4.92 -12.90 3.64
N ALA A 56 -3.87 -12.57 2.87
CA ALA A 56 -2.59 -13.30 2.90
C ALA A 56 -1.53 -12.68 3.83
N GLY A 57 -1.83 -11.55 4.47
CA GLY A 57 -0.95 -10.87 5.42
C GLY A 57 -1.08 -9.36 5.37
N GLU A 58 -0.25 -8.68 6.16
CA GLU A 58 -0.14 -7.21 6.18
C GLU A 58 0.99 -6.74 5.24
N PRO A 59 0.95 -5.48 4.73
CA PRO A 59 2.04 -4.91 3.96
C PRO A 59 3.33 -4.80 4.80
N ILE A 60 4.48 -5.05 4.18
CA ILE A 60 5.80 -4.99 4.83
C ILE A 60 6.68 -4.02 4.05
N LEU A 61 7.31 -3.06 4.75
CA LEU A 61 8.29 -2.11 4.20
C LEU A 61 9.72 -2.67 4.29
#